data_AF-A0AAN2U8U2-F1
#
_entry.id   AF-A0AAN2U8U2-F1
#
_cell.length_a   1.000
_cell.length_b   1.000
_cell.length_c   1.000
_cell.angle_alpha   90.00
_cell.angle_beta   90.00
_cell.angle_gamma   90.00
#
_symmetry.space_group_name_H-M   'P 1'
#
loop_
_entity.id
_entity.type
_entity.pdbx_description
1 polymer ?
#
loop_
_entity_poly.entity_id
_entity_poly.type
_entity_poly.pdbx_seq_one_letter_code
_entity_poly.pdbx_strand_id
1 'polypeptide(L)'
;MRLYIDNQSERLVLWRYYPHENLDGYRSIPLPQRDTLALRIFIDTSSVEVFINDGEAVMSSRIYPQPEERELSLYASHGVAVLQHGALWLLG
;
A
#
# COMPACT_ATOMS: atom_id res chain seq x y z
N MET A 1 -5.32 0.20 7.27
CA MET A 1 -3.94 0.17 6.70
C MET A 1 -3.75 1.31 5.71
N ARG A 2 -2.53 1.79 5.48
CA ARG A 2 -2.18 2.75 4.41
C ARG A 2 -0.92 2.28 3.67
N LEU A 3 -0.94 2.34 2.33
CA LEU A 3 0.24 2.24 1.48
C LEU A 3 0.45 3.62 0.84
N TYR A 4 1.61 4.23 1.00
CA TYR A 4 1.87 5.57 0.47
C TYR A 4 3.33 5.83 0.20
N ILE A 5 3.57 6.81 -0.67
CA ILE A 5 4.89 7.35 -0.95
C ILE A 5 5.15 8.49 0.02
N ASP A 6 6.26 8.41 0.75
CA ASP A 6 6.81 9.54 1.50
C ASP A 6 7.98 10.13 0.71
N ASN A 7 7.72 11.28 0.07
CA ASN A 7 8.72 11.98 -0.74
C ASN A 7 9.81 12.66 0.12
N GLN A 8 9.57 12.93 1.41
CA GLN A 8 10.57 13.56 2.27
C GLN A 8 11.67 12.59 2.65
N SER A 9 11.29 11.34 2.92
CA SER A 9 12.24 10.27 3.28
C SER A 9 12.63 9.37 2.10
N GLU A 10 12.07 9.63 0.91
CA GLU A 10 12.21 8.81 -0.30
C GLU A 10 11.88 7.34 -0.05
N ARG A 11 10.70 7.08 0.53
CA ARG A 11 10.28 5.71 0.87
C ARG A 11 8.88 5.37 0.39
N LEU A 12 8.70 4.12 -0.04
CA LEU A 12 7.38 3.50 -0.12
C LEU A 12 7.06 2.87 1.24
N VAL A 13 5.98 3.31 1.87
CA VAL A 13 5.62 2.96 3.24
C VAL A 13 4.32 2.17 3.26
N LEU A 14 4.34 1.00 3.91
CA LEU A 14 3.18 0.22 4.28
C LEU A 14 2.95 0.35 5.79
N TRP A 15 2.00 1.20 6.16
CA TRP A 15 1.65 1.48 7.55
C TRP A 15 0.39 0.73 7.97
N ARG A 16 0.48 0.09 9.13
CA ARG A 16 -0.60 -0.64 9.78
C ARG A 16 -0.87 0.02 11.12
N TYR A 17 -2.05 0.60 11.22
CA TYR A 17 -2.57 1.18 12.44
C TYR A 17 -3.89 0.47 12.73
N TYR A 18 -3.89 -0.33 13.79
CA TYR A 18 -4.97 -1.20 14.24
C TYR A 18 -5.02 -1.08 15.77
N PRO A 19 -5.71 -0.06 16.31
CA PRO A 19 -5.65 0.28 17.73
C PRO A 19 -6.32 -0.79 18.61
N HIS A 20 -7.36 -1.48 18.13
CA HIS A 20 -8.03 -2.56 18.87
C HIS A 20 -7.08 -3.75 19.12
N GLU A 21 -6.12 -3.96 18.23
CA GLU A 21 -5.10 -5.00 18.27
C GLU A 21 -3.78 -4.51 18.90
N ASN A 22 -3.75 -3.29 19.46
CA ASN A 22 -2.54 -2.62 19.97
C ASN A 22 -1.38 -2.63 18.96
N LEU A 23 -1.69 -2.43 17.69
CA LEU A 23 -0.71 -2.50 16.60
C LEU A 23 -0.59 -1.14 15.90
N ASP A 24 0.57 -0.52 16.08
CA ASP A 24 1.03 0.61 15.29
C ASP A 24 2.43 0.26 14.75
N GLY A 25 2.51 -0.02 13.45
CA GLY A 25 3.77 -0.42 12.85
C GLY A 25 3.80 -0.20 11.36
N TYR A 26 4.97 0.19 10.85
CA TYR A 26 5.21 0.39 9.43
C TYR A 26 6.37 -0.48 8.95
N ARG A 27 6.32 -0.85 7.68
CA ARG A 27 7.45 -1.34 6.90
C ARG A 27 7.66 -0.38 5.75
N SER A 28 8.90 -0.17 5.35
CA SER A 28 9.18 0.68 4.21
C SER A 28 10.43 0.25 3.47
N ILE A 29 10.41 0.46 2.16
CA ILE A 29 11.56 0.25 1.28
C ILE A 29 12.00 1.60 0.71
N PRO A 30 13.27 1.74 0.27
CA PRO A 30 13.65 2.89 -0.55
C PRO A 30 12.70 3.01 -1.74
N LEU A 31 12.27 4.23 -2.05
CA LEU A 31 11.47 4.50 -3.22
C LEU A 31 12.33 4.26 -4.47
N PRO A 32 11.89 3.43 -5.43
CA PRO A 32 12.63 3.25 -6.67
C PRO A 32 12.77 4.58 -7.42
N GLN A 33 13.99 4.91 -7.85
CA GLN A 33 14.30 6.13 -8.60
C GLN A 33 13.85 5.99 -10.06
N ARG A 34 12.55 6.16 -10.30
CA ARG A 34 11.90 6.07 -11.62
C ARG A 34 10.78 7.10 -11.73
N ASP A 35 10.44 7.48 -12.97
CA ASP A 35 9.35 8.44 -13.25
C ASP A 35 7.96 7.88 -12.91
N THR A 36 7.78 6.57 -13.07
CA THR A 36 6.52 5.86 -12.78
C THR A 36 6.77 4.72 -11.80
N LEU A 37 5.92 4.64 -10.77
CA LEU A 37 5.87 3.52 -9.83
C LEU A 37 4.74 2.56 -10.25
N ALA A 38 5.08 1.33 -10.60
CA ALA A 38 4.10 0.29 -10.87
C ALA A 38 3.85 -0.54 -9.62
N LEU A 39 2.58 -0.68 -9.22
CA LEU A 39 2.16 -1.46 -8.06
C LEU A 39 1.13 -2.50 -8.48
N ARG A 40 1.37 -3.76 -8.07
CA ARG A 40 0.35 -4.81 -8.10
C ARG A 40 0.08 -5.24 -6.66
N ILE A 41 -1.17 -5.09 -6.23
CA ILE A 41 -1.56 -5.29 -4.84
C ILE A 41 -2.58 -6.40 -4.77
N PHE A 42 -2.27 -7.45 -3.99
CA PHE A 42 -3.22 -8.49 -3.62
C PHE A 42 -3.67 -8.24 -2.19
N ILE A 43 -4.98 -8.25 -1.97
CA ILE A 43 -5.60 -8.09 -0.66
C ILE A 43 -6.47 -9.32 -0.44
N ASP A 44 -6.20 -10.02 0.64
CA ASP A 44 -7.00 -11.16 1.10
C ASP A 44 -7.58 -10.81 2.49
N THR A 45 -8.38 -11.73 3.03
CA THR A 45 -9.08 -11.66 4.31
C THR A 45 -8.18 -11.20 5.46
N SER A 46 -6.91 -11.60 5.48
CA SER A 46 -5.98 -11.30 6.57
C SER A 46 -4.56 -10.91 6.13
N SER A 47 -4.35 -10.70 4.83
CA SER A 47 -3.03 -10.36 4.29
C SER A 47 -3.11 -9.37 3.15
N VAL A 48 -1.97 -8.73 2.91
CA VAL A 48 -1.73 -7.89 1.75
C VAL A 48 -0.33 -8.14 1.23
N GLU A 49 -0.22 -8.22 -0.08
CA GLU A 49 1.05 -8.35 -0.80
C GLU A 49 1.14 -7.28 -1.86
N VAL A 50 2.20 -6.47 -1.79
CA VAL A 50 2.48 -5.37 -2.70
C VAL A 50 3.72 -5.74 -3.50
N PHE A 51 3.55 -5.90 -4.81
CA PHE A 51 4.62 -6.12 -5.77
C PHE A 51 4.96 -4.79 -6.43
N ILE A 52 6.22 -4.39 -6.37
CA ILE A 52 6.72 -3.11 -6.87
C ILE A 52 7.50 -3.36 -8.16
N ASN A 53 7.23 -2.56 -9.20
CA ASN A 53 7.94 -2.57 -10.47
C ASN A 53 8.18 -3.98 -11.03
N ASP A 54 7.10 -4.71 -11.32
CA ASP A 54 7.14 -6.07 -11.87
C ASP A 54 7.96 -7.08 -11.03
N GLY A 55 8.00 -6.87 -9.71
CA GLY A 55 8.63 -7.79 -8.76
C GLY A 55 10.05 -7.43 -8.33
N GLU A 56 10.54 -6.23 -8.67
CA GLU A 56 11.82 -5.69 -8.17
C GLU A 56 11.89 -5.71 -6.63
N ALA A 57 10.77 -5.44 -5.97
CA ALA A 57 10.60 -5.63 -4.54
C ALA A 57 9.19 -6.13 -4.21
N VAL A 58 9.07 -6.80 -3.06
CA VAL A 58 7.79 -7.28 -2.54
C VAL A 58 7.66 -6.91 -1.07
N MET A 59 6.51 -6.35 -0.70
CA MET A 59 6.14 -6.12 0.70
C MET A 59 4.94 -7.00 1.03
N SER A 60 5.11 -7.91 1.99
CA SER A 60 4.02 -8.75 2.50
C SER A 60 3.73 -8.39 3.96
N SER A 61 2.45 -8.39 4.33
CA SER A 61 2.03 -8.07 5.70
C SER A 61 0.68 -8.68 6.04
N ARG A 62 0.49 -9.01 7.32
CA ARG A 62 -0.85 -9.32 7.85
C ARG A 62 -1.67 -8.05 8.05
N ILE A 63 -2.96 -8.13 7.80
CA ILE A 63 -3.95 -7.07 8.04
C ILE A 63 -5.11 -7.60 8.87
N TYR A 64 -5.76 -6.71 9.62
CA TYR A 64 -6.88 -7.02 10.50
C TYR A 64 -8.05 -6.09 10.17
N PRO A 65 -8.62 -6.17 8.95
CA PRO A 65 -9.71 -5.29 8.56
C PRO A 65 -10.96 -5.61 9.37
N GLN A 66 -11.58 -4.59 9.96
CA GLN A 66 -12.90 -4.73 10.57
C GLN A 66 -13.95 -4.95 9.48
N PRO A 67 -15.05 -5.69 9.73
CA PRO A 67 -16.06 -6.02 8.72
C PRO A 67 -16.63 -4.80 8.00
N GLU A 68 -16.92 -3.72 8.74
CA GLU A 68 -17.40 -2.44 8.20
C GLU A 68 -16.32 -1.54 7.55
N GLU A 69 -15.02 -1.85 7.68
CA GLU A 69 -13.92 -1.00 7.22
C GLU A 69 -13.21 -1.50 5.94
N ARG A 70 -13.93 -2.25 5.09
CA ARG A 70 -13.38 -2.78 3.83
C ARG A 70 -13.62 -1.82 2.66
N GLU A 71 -12.97 -0.67 2.70
CA GLU A 71 -12.97 0.30 1.60
C GLU A 71 -11.57 0.45 0.98
N LEU A 72 -11.53 0.57 -0.36
CA LEU A 72 -10.34 0.97 -1.09
C LEU A 72 -10.47 2.44 -1.50
N SER A 73 -9.58 3.28 -0.96
CA SER A 73 -9.50 4.70 -1.30
C SER A 73 -8.12 5.04 -1.88
N LEU A 74 -8.10 5.87 -2.92
CA LEU A 74 -6.88 6.52 -3.42
C LEU A 74 -6.84 7.96 -2.93
N TYR A 75 -5.66 8.43 -2.55
CA TYR A 75 -5.49 9.79 -2.03
C TYR A 75 -4.14 10.37 -2.43
N ALA A 76 -4.09 11.70 -2.45
CA ALA A 76 -2.86 12.49 -2.50
C ALA A 76 -2.93 13.51 -1.36
N SER A 77 -1.82 13.71 -0.67
CA SER A 77 -1.72 14.66 0.45
C SER A 77 -0.64 15.67 0.14
N HIS A 78 -0.94 16.96 0.30
CA HIS A 78 0.00 18.06 0.07
C HIS A 78 0.64 18.07 -1.34
N GLY A 79 -0.13 17.69 -2.36
CA GLY A 79 0.37 17.64 -3.74
C GLY A 79 -0.60 16.94 -4.68
N VAL A 80 -0.10 16.60 -5.87
CA VAL A 80 -0.85 15.90 -6.91
C VAL A 80 -0.20 14.54 -7.15
N ALA A 81 -1.01 13.50 -7.23
CA ALA A 81 -0.61 12.20 -7.74
C ALA A 81 -1.43 11.91 -9.00
N VAL A 82 -0.77 11.37 -10.03
CA VAL A 82 -1.42 10.99 -11.28
C VAL A 82 -1.43 9.47 -11.38
N LEU A 83 -2.62 8.87 -11.32
CA LEU A 83 -2.80 7.47 -11.66
C LEU A 83 -2.87 7.36 -13.18
N GLN A 84 -1.79 6.94 -13.82
CA GLN A 84 -1.72 6.79 -15.28
C GLN A 84 -2.67 5.69 -15.78
N HIS A 85 -2.64 4.52 -15.13
CA HIS A 85 -3.48 3.37 -15.44
C HIS A 85 -3.78 2.59 -14.15
N GLY A 86 -4.94 1.95 -14.09
CA GLY A 86 -5.32 1.11 -12.96
C GLY A 86 -6.49 0.19 -13.31
N ALA A 87 -6.52 -0.98 -12.68
CA ALA A 87 -7.61 -1.93 -12.76
C ALA A 87 -7.84 -2.57 -11.39
N LEU A 88 -9.10 -2.82 -11.06
CA LEU A 88 -9.50 -3.54 -9.85
C LEU A 88 -10.17 -4.85 -10.26
N TRP A 89 -9.71 -5.95 -9.69
CA TRP A 89 -10.22 -7.28 -9.95
C TRP A 89 -10.70 -7.90 -8.64
N LEU A 90 -11.92 -8.43 -8.64
CA LEU A 90 -12.37 -9.30 -7.56
C LEU A 90 -11.70 -10.66 -7.74
N LEU A 91 -11.07 -11.14 -6.68
CA LEU A 91 -10.50 -12.48 -6.63
C LEU A 91 -11.64 -13.46 -6.35
N GLY A 92 -11.76 -14.49 -7.19
CA GLY A 92 -12.80 -15.53 -7.09
C GLY A 92 -12.39 -16.69 -6.21
#